data_AF-A0A1J3JLA6-F1
#
_entry.id   AF-A0A1J3JLA6-F1
#
_cell.length_a   1.000
_cell.length_b   1.000
_cell.length_c   1.000
_cell.angle_alpha   90.00
_cell.angle_beta   90.00
_cell.angle_gamma   90.00
#
_symmetry.space_group_name_H-M   'P 1'
#
loop_
_entity.id
_entity.type
_entity.pdbx_description
1 polymer ?
#
loop_
_entity_poly.entity_id
_entity_poly.type
_entity_poly.pdbx_seq_one_letter_code
_entity_poly.pdbx_strand_id
1 'polypeptide(L)' 'LLVMSNEQLVELFPCRIRRRFARGLKRKETNLIKKLRKSKRAINPDLGEKPEPVKTHLRDMIVVPEMVGCIVGVYNGK' A
#
# COMPACT_ATOMS: atom_id res chain seq x y z
N LEU A 1 -8.72 -4.54 -11.98
CA LEU A 1 -8.43 -3.78 -10.73
C LEU A 1 -7.28 -2.78 -10.89
N LEU A 2 -6.15 -3.13 -11.51
CA LEU A 2 -4.99 -2.23 -11.67
C LEU A 2 -5.20 -1.03 -12.64
N VAL A 3 -6.28 -1.04 -13.43
CA VAL A 3 -6.62 0.00 -14.41
C VAL A 3 -7.62 1.03 -13.83
N MET A 4 -8.26 0.73 -12.70
CA MET A 4 -9.25 1.63 -12.09
C MET A 4 -8.55 2.78 -11.36
N SER A 5 -9.14 3.98 -11.44
CA SER A 5 -8.62 5.14 -10.71
C SER A 5 -8.87 4.98 -9.19
N ASN A 6 -8.06 5.66 -8.38
CA ASN A 6 -8.23 5.64 -6.92
C ASN A 6 -9.63 6.12 -6.49
N GLU A 7 -10.27 6.98 -7.28
CA GLU A 7 -11.61 7.52 -6.98
C GLU A 7 -12.69 6.46 -7.16
N GLN A 8 -12.62 5.67 -8.23
CA GLN A 8 -13.53 4.53 -8.45
C GLN A 8 -13.31 3.43 -7.41
N LEU A 9 -12.06 3.26 -6.96
CA LEU A 9 -11.74 2.31 -5.89
C LEU A 9 -12.36 2.73 -4.54
N VAL A 10 -12.38 4.03 -4.26
CA VAL A 10 -12.95 4.58 -3.01
C VAL A 10 -14.44 4.26 -2.90
N GLU A 11 -15.18 4.27 -4.00
CA GLU A 11 -16.63 4.00 -3.99
C GLU A 11 -16.96 2.56 -3.56
N LEU A 12 -16.09 1.61 -3.89
CA LEU A 12 -16.26 0.18 -3.56
C LEU A 12 -15.93 -0.15 -2.09
N PHE A 13 -15.36 0.79 -1.34
CA PHE A 13 -14.95 0.55 0.05
C PHE A 13 -16.05 0.89 1.08
N PRO A 14 -16.05 0.24 2.26
CA PRO A 14 -16.94 0.59 3.37
C PRO A 14 -16.71 2.01 3.90
N CYS A 15 -17.72 2.58 4.57
CA CYS A 15 -17.79 3.99 4.99
C CYS A 15 -16.54 4.50 5.74
N ARG A 16 -15.94 3.68 6.60
CA ARG A 16 -14.73 4.05 7.37
C ARG A 16 -13.54 4.36 6.47
N ILE A 17 -13.32 3.52 5.45
CA ILE A 17 -12.21 3.64 4.52
C ILE A 17 -12.42 4.87 3.63
N ARG A 18 -13.64 5.05 3.11
CA ARG A 18 -14.04 6.25 2.35
C ARG A 18 -13.75 7.54 3.10
N ARG A 19 -14.14 7.62 4.38
CA ARG A 19 -13.89 8.79 5.23
C ARG A 19 -12.39 9.09 5.39
N ARG A 20 -11.53 8.06 5.42
CA ARG A 20 -10.08 8.25 5.49
C ARG A 20 -9.53 8.83 4.19
N PHE A 21 -9.92 8.30 3.04
CA PHE A 21 -9.50 8.82 1.74
C PHE A 21 -9.99 10.26 1.50
N ALA A 22 -11.22 10.58 1.89
CA ALA A 22 -11.77 11.94 1.79
C ALA A 22 -11.03 12.96 2.67
N ARG A 23 -10.47 12.53 3.81
CA ARG A 23 -9.62 13.37 4.66
C ARG A 23 -8.19 13.54 4.13
N GLY A 24 -7.80 12.75 3.12
CA GLY A 24 -6.48 12.76 2.52
C GLY A 24 -5.47 11.83 3.18
N LEU A 25 -4.52 11.36 2.37
CA LEU A 25 -3.34 10.61 2.82
C LEU A 25 -2.24 11.61 3.22
N LYS A 26 -1.65 11.46 4.41
CA LYS A 26 -0.53 12.33 4.83
C LYS A 26 0.77 11.90 4.13
N ARG A 27 1.81 12.72 4.27
CA ARG A 27 3.13 12.52 3.64
C ARG A 27 3.78 11.17 3.97
N LYS A 28 3.52 10.61 5.15
CA LYS A 28 4.11 9.34 5.60
C LYS A 28 3.57 8.17 4.79
N GLU A 29 2.27 8.16 4.53
CA GLU A 29 1.56 7.17 3.75
C GLU A 29 1.99 7.20 2.28
N THR A 30 2.11 8.38 1.69
CA THR A 30 2.61 8.55 0.32
C THR A 30 4.06 8.05 0.17
N ASN A 31 4.90 8.29 1.18
CA ASN A 31 6.27 7.78 1.18
C ASN A 31 6.32 6.24 1.28
N LEU A 32 5.41 5.62 2.04
CA LEU A 32 5.31 4.17 2.11
C LEU A 32 4.93 3.58 0.75
N ILE A 33 3.94 4.16 0.07
CA ILE A 33 3.53 3.74 -1.28
C ILE A 33 4.70 3.86 -2.27
N LYS A 34 5.46 4.96 -2.22
CA LYS A 34 6.66 5.14 -3.07
C LYS A 34 7.73 4.07 -2.81
N LYS A 35 8.00 3.75 -1.53
CA LYS A 35 8.95 2.68 -1.17
C LYS A 35 8.49 1.33 -1.69
N LEU A 36 7.20 1.01 -1.54
CA LEU A 36 6.62 -0.24 -2.02
C LEU A 36 6.63 -0.35 -3.55
N ARG A 37 6.37 0.75 -4.27
CA ARG A 37 6.52 0.80 -5.73
C ARG A 37 7.97 0.56 -6.15
N LYS A 38 8.95 1.08 -5.41
CA LYS A 38 10.37 0.83 -5.67
C LYS A 38 10.73 -0.64 -5.46
N SER A 39 10.33 -1.22 -4.32
CA SER A 39 10.57 -2.64 -4.02
C SER A 39 9.92 -3.56 -5.05
N LYS A 40 8.69 -3.26 -5.48
CA LYS A 40 7.97 -4.05 -6.50
C LYS A 40 8.57 -3.94 -7.90
N ARG A 41 9.16 -2.79 -8.27
CA ARG A 41 9.86 -2.61 -9.56
C ARG A 41 11.24 -3.24 -9.59
N ALA A 42 11.90 -3.36 -8.43
CA ALA A 42 13.23 -3.95 -8.34
C ALA A 42 13.22 -5.47 -8.63
N ILE A 43 12.03 -6.08 -8.69
CA ILE A 43 11.87 -7.52 -8.88
C ILE A 43 11.02 -7.75 -10.12
N ASN A 44 11.54 -8.63 -10.98
CA ASN A 44 10.82 -9.08 -12.14
C ASN A 44 9.77 -10.13 -11.70
N PRO A 45 8.48 -9.93 -11.99
CA PRO A 45 7.42 -10.84 -11.59
C PRO A 45 7.54 -12.26 -12.17
N ASP A 46 8.42 -12.48 -13.17
CA ASP A 46 8.65 -13.78 -13.82
C ASP A 46 9.51 -14.76 -13.00
N LEU A 47 10.29 -14.28 -12.00
CA LEU A 47 11.22 -15.15 -11.25
C LEU A 47 10.66 -15.72 -9.94
N GLY A 48 9.42 -15.37 -9.56
CA GLY A 48 8.82 -15.84 -8.30
C GLY A 48 9.55 -15.36 -7.03
N GLU A 49 10.49 -14.42 -7.16
CA GLU A 49 11.27 -13.90 -6.05
C GLU A 49 10.44 -12.96 -5.18
N LYS A 50 10.57 -13.14 -3.87
CA LYS A 50 9.84 -12.38 -2.87
C LYS A 50 10.50 -11.01 -2.64
N PRO A 51 9.74 -9.91 -2.66
CA PRO A 51 10.30 -8.59 -2.43
C PRO A 51 10.91 -8.35 -1.06
N GLU A 52 11.98 -7.53 -1.08
CA GLU A 52 12.67 -7.12 0.13
C GLU A 52 11.65 -6.49 1.11
N PRO A 53 11.64 -6.94 2.38
CA PRO A 53 10.62 -6.54 3.32
C PRO A 53 10.72 -5.04 3.66
N VAL A 54 9.66 -4.28 3.37
CA VAL A 54 9.58 -2.87 3.75
C VAL A 54 9.08 -2.76 5.19
N LYS A 55 9.95 -2.29 6.09
CA LYS A 55 9.62 -2.09 7.51
C LYS A 55 8.81 -0.80 7.71
N THR A 56 7.72 -0.87 8.46
CA THR A 56 6.83 0.27 8.76
C THR A 56 6.27 0.23 10.17
N HIS A 57 6.07 1.41 10.76
CA HIS A 57 5.33 1.61 12.01
C HIS A 57 3.87 2.04 11.76
N LEU A 58 3.52 2.32 10.51
CA LEU A 58 2.18 2.79 10.12
C LEU A 58 1.21 1.60 10.05
N ARG A 59 0.61 1.27 11.19
CA ARG A 59 -0.40 0.20 11.32
C ARG A 59 -1.78 0.61 10.84
N ASP A 60 -2.00 1.91 10.74
CA ASP A 60 -3.24 2.53 10.35
C ASP A 60 -3.40 2.57 8.82
N MET A 61 -2.34 2.33 8.05
CA MET A 61 -2.38 2.33 6.58
C MET A 61 -3.40 1.31 6.04
N ILE A 62 -4.25 1.74 5.11
CA ILE A 62 -5.17 0.85 4.39
C ILE A 62 -4.40 0.15 3.27
N VAL A 63 -4.62 -1.16 3.10
CA VAL A 63 -4.03 -1.92 2.02
C VAL A 63 -4.69 -1.51 0.69
N VAL A 64 -3.91 -0.84 -0.16
CA VAL A 64 -4.31 -0.48 -1.52
C VAL A 64 -3.94 -1.62 -2.46
N PRO A 65 -4.71 -1.91 -3.52
CA PRO A 65 -4.41 -3.00 -4.46
C PRO A 65 -3.00 -2.97 -5.07
N GLU A 66 -2.38 -1.79 -5.20
CA GLU A 66 -1.00 -1.65 -5.65
C GLU A 66 0.03 -2.35 -4.73
N MET A 67 -0.30 -2.46 -3.44
CA MET A 67 0.54 -3.07 -2.40
C MET A 67 0.46 -4.60 -2.39
N VAL A 68 -0.44 -5.19 -3.19
CA VAL A 68 -0.58 -6.65 -3.29
C VAL A 68 0.68 -7.23 -3.95
N GLY A 69 1.24 -8.26 -3.33
CA GLY A 69 2.50 -8.90 -3.72
C GLY A 69 3.75 -8.32 -3.05
N CYS A 70 3.63 -7.28 -2.23
CA CYS A 70 4.74 -6.74 -1.45
C CYS A 70 4.81 -7.38 -0.05
N ILE A 71 6.03 -7.56 0.48
CA ILE A 71 6.23 -7.96 1.88
C ILE A 71 6.39 -6.71 2.75
N VAL A 72 5.50 -6.57 3.74
CA VAL A 72 5.50 -5.44 4.68
C VAL A 72 5.78 -5.94 6.09
N GLY A 73 6.87 -5.48 6.68
CA GLY A 73 7.21 -5.74 8.08
C GLY A 73 6.56 -4.69 8.98
N VAL A 74 5.47 -5.06 9.67
CA VAL A 74 4.74 -4.14 10.56
C VAL A 74 5.28 -4.23 11.98
N TYR A 75 5.72 -3.10 12.53
CA TYR A 75 6.20 -3.03 13.91
C TYR A 75 5.05 -3.16 14.92
N ASN A 76 5.26 -3.97 15.97
CA ASN A 76 4.25 -4.28 16.98
C ASN A 76 4.42 -3.51 18.30
N GLY A 77 5.51 -2.75 18.49
CA GLY A 77 5.76 -2.00 19.73
C GLY A 77 6.70 -2.69 20.72
N LYS A 78 7.34 -3.81 20.34
CA LYS A 78 8.28 -4.55 21.18
C LYS A 78 9.74 -4.30 20.80
#